data_AF-B1V171-F1
#
_entry.id   AF-B1V171-F1
#
_cell.length_a   1.000
_cell.length_b   1.000
_cell.length_c   1.000
_cell.angle_alpha   90.00
_cell.angle_beta   90.00
_cell.angle_gamma   90.00
#
_symmetry.space_group_name_H-M   'P 1'
#
loop_
_entity.id
_entity.type
_entity.pdbx_description
1 polymer ?
#
loop_
_entity_poly.entity_id
_entity_poly.type
_entity_poly.pdbx_seq_one_letter_code
_entity_poly.pdbx_strand_id
1 'polypeptide(L)'
;MKKGNVRTLDGIIYSLFIFMTIVTLFIIYRDIPSNAVLNFVTAYAIFAILIPLYILVRVLFTVKHFTFEEVKKEGVKFLMFFIGIMMLNFVGDFLLPLPDLKLSKMLPSSLGFAFGITCFDIVLSKRTK
;
A
#
# COMPACT_ATOMS: atom_id res chain seq x y z
N MET A 1 -21.42 -11.99 7.73
CA MET A 1 -20.52 -12.86 6.94
C MET A 1 -19.57 -13.60 7.87
N LYS A 2 -19.43 -14.92 7.73
CA LYS A 2 -18.55 -15.77 8.56
C LYS A 2 -17.10 -15.27 8.42
N LYS A 3 -16.44 -14.95 9.54
CA LYS A 3 -15.10 -14.32 9.64
C LYS A 3 -14.01 -14.99 8.76
N GLY A 4 -14.19 -16.26 8.37
CA GLY A 4 -13.32 -16.98 7.45
C GLY A 4 -13.42 -16.54 5.97
N ASN A 5 -14.61 -16.22 5.46
CA ASN A 5 -14.84 -15.92 4.04
C ASN A 5 -14.23 -14.57 3.61
N VAL A 6 -14.14 -13.63 4.55
CA VAL A 6 -13.61 -12.29 4.32
C VAL A 6 -12.09 -12.31 4.13
N ARG A 7 -11.39 -13.20 4.86
CA ARG A 7 -9.92 -13.34 4.74
C ARG A 7 -9.49 -14.02 3.44
N THR A 8 -10.28 -14.98 2.95
CA THR A 8 -10.05 -15.59 1.64
C THR A 8 -10.22 -14.57 0.51
N LEU A 9 -11.17 -13.65 0.63
CA LEU A 9 -11.35 -12.56 -0.34
C LEU A 9 -10.17 -11.58 -0.33
N ASP A 10 -9.67 -11.19 0.85
CA ASP A 10 -8.50 -10.32 0.94
C ASP A 10 -7.27 -10.92 0.26
N GLY A 11 -7.01 -12.21 0.51
CA GLY A 11 -5.91 -12.93 -0.12
C GLY A 11 -6.01 -12.94 -1.64
N ILE A 12 -7.20 -13.18 -2.18
CA ILE A 12 -7.45 -13.16 -3.64
C ILE A 12 -7.23 -11.77 -4.20
N ILE A 13 -7.78 -10.72 -3.56
CA ILE A 13 -7.66 -9.34 -4.01
C ILE A 13 -6.19 -8.89 -4.02
N TYR A 14 -5.44 -9.16 -2.96
CA TYR A 14 -4.02 -8.78 -2.88
C TYR A 14 -3.16 -9.59 -3.84
N SER A 15 -3.42 -10.88 -4.01
CA SER A 15 -2.71 -11.71 -4.99
C SER A 15 -2.99 -11.24 -6.42
N LEU A 16 -4.24 -10.89 -6.72
CA LEU A 16 -4.63 -10.35 -8.03
C LEU A 16 -3.94 -9.01 -8.29
N PHE A 17 -3.86 -8.14 -7.28
CA PHE A 17 -3.15 -6.87 -7.38
C PHE A 17 -1.67 -7.08 -7.72
N ILE A 18 -0.96 -7.92 -6.97
CA ILE A 18 0.45 -8.23 -7.23
C ILE A 18 0.64 -8.80 -8.65
N PHE A 19 -0.23 -9.75 -9.05
CA PHE A 19 -0.18 -10.34 -10.37
C PHE A 19 -0.35 -9.29 -11.48
N MET A 20 -1.37 -8.42 -11.38
CA MET A 20 -1.59 -7.37 -12.37
C MET A 20 -0.46 -6.33 -12.41
N THR A 21 0.15 -6.02 -11.27
CA THR A 21 1.34 -5.15 -11.21
C THR A 21 2.51 -5.75 -11.98
N ILE A 22 2.82 -7.03 -11.77
CA ILE A 22 3.91 -7.73 -12.47
C ILE A 22 3.66 -7.75 -13.98
N VAL A 23 2.45 -8.10 -14.39
CA VAL A 23 2.07 -8.14 -15.81
C VAL A 23 2.16 -6.74 -16.44
N THR A 24 1.68 -5.71 -15.76
CA THR A 24 1.75 -4.31 -16.24
C THR A 24 3.20 -3.84 -16.37
N LEU A 25 4.06 -4.12 -15.38
CA LEU A 25 5.49 -3.78 -15.45
C LEU A 25 6.17 -4.48 -16.63
N PHE A 26 5.87 -5.77 -16.84
CA PHE A 26 6.41 -6.53 -17.97
C PHE A 26 5.98 -5.96 -19.32
N ILE A 27 4.71 -5.59 -19.45
CA ILE A 27 4.14 -4.94 -20.63
C ILE A 27 4.86 -3.63 -20.95
N ILE A 28 5.00 -2.75 -19.95
CA ILE A 28 5.62 -1.42 -20.12
C ILE A 28 7.10 -1.58 -20.46
N TYR A 29 7.79 -2.51 -19.79
CA TYR A 29 9.21 -2.76 -20.04
C TYR A 29 9.49 -3.33 -21.44
N ARG A 30 8.59 -4.17 -21.96
CA ARG A 30 8.71 -4.78 -23.29
C ARG A 30 8.15 -3.91 -24.42
N ASP A 31 7.55 -2.76 -24.10
CA ASP A 31 6.93 -1.82 -25.03
C ASP A 31 6.01 -2.52 -26.06
N ILE A 32 5.12 -3.40 -25.58
CA ILE A 32 4.26 -4.22 -26.46
C ILE A 32 3.09 -3.37 -26.98
N PRO A 33 3.03 -3.03 -28.28
CA PRO A 33 1.95 -2.20 -28.80
C PRO A 33 0.73 -3.08 -29.12
N SER A 34 -0.35 -2.93 -28.35
CA SER A 34 -1.64 -3.57 -28.64
C SER A 34 -2.79 -2.87 -27.94
N ASN A 35 -3.95 -2.76 -28.60
CA ASN A 35 -5.16 -2.20 -28.01
C ASN A 35 -5.63 -3.02 -26.79
N ALA A 36 -5.43 -4.34 -26.81
CA ALA A 36 -5.76 -5.21 -25.66
C ALA A 36 -4.87 -4.91 -24.45
N VAL A 37 -3.59 -4.60 -24.70
CA VAL A 37 -2.62 -4.23 -23.67
C VAL A 37 -3.00 -2.90 -23.03
N LEU A 38 -3.38 -1.89 -23.82
CA LEU A 38 -3.84 -0.60 -23.31
C LEU A 38 -5.08 -0.73 -22.42
N ASN A 39 -6.05 -1.56 -22.82
CA ASN A 39 -7.23 -1.84 -22.00
C ASN A 39 -6.86 -2.51 -20.67
N PHE A 40 -5.91 -3.45 -20.68
CA PHE A 40 -5.43 -4.10 -19.45
C PHE A 40 -4.75 -3.11 -18.50
N VAL A 41 -3.83 -2.29 -19.01
CA VAL A 41 -3.14 -1.27 -18.20
C VAL A 41 -4.14 -0.25 -17.63
N THR A 42 -5.15 0.15 -18.41
CA THR A 42 -6.22 1.04 -17.95
C THR A 42 -7.05 0.40 -16.84
N ALA A 43 -7.43 -0.88 -17.00
CA ALA A 43 -8.15 -1.63 -15.96
C ALA A 43 -7.31 -1.75 -14.67
N TYR A 44 -6.01 -2.04 -14.80
CA TYR A 44 -5.09 -2.06 -13.67
C TYR A 44 -4.99 -0.69 -13.00
N ALA A 45 -4.91 0.41 -13.76
CA ALA A 45 -4.83 1.76 -13.20
C ALA A 45 -6.07 2.09 -12.35
N ILE A 46 -7.26 1.76 -12.83
CA ILE A 46 -8.51 1.90 -12.06
C ILE A 46 -8.46 1.03 -10.80
N PHE A 47 -8.03 -0.22 -10.93
CA PHE A 47 -7.92 -1.15 -9.81
C PHE A 47 -6.92 -0.66 -8.75
N ALA A 48 -5.79 -0.10 -9.16
CA ALA A 48 -4.76 0.46 -8.29
C ALA A 48 -5.24 1.67 -7.49
N ILE A 49 -6.22 2.43 -7.99
CA ILE A 49 -6.87 3.53 -7.26
C ILE A 49 -7.92 2.98 -6.27
N LEU A 50 -8.63 1.92 -6.64
CA LEU A 50 -9.68 1.31 -5.81
C LEU A 50 -9.12 0.54 -4.61
N ILE A 51 -7.96 -0.12 -4.75
CA ILE A 51 -7.33 -0.92 -3.69
C ILE A 51 -7.05 -0.09 -2.41
N PRO A 52 -6.39 1.08 -2.47
CA PRO A 52 -6.20 1.94 -1.31
C PRO A 52 -7.52 2.31 -0.62
N LEU A 53 -8.56 2.61 -1.40
CA LEU A 53 -9.88 2.95 -0.86
C LEU A 53 -10.51 1.76 -0.12
N TYR A 54 -10.40 0.55 -0.68
CA TYR A 54 -10.86 -0.68 -0.04
C TYR A 54 -10.12 -0.94 1.28
N ILE A 55 -8.80 -0.81 1.30
CA ILE A 55 -7.97 -1.00 2.50
C ILE A 55 -8.37 0.02 3.57
N LEU A 56 -8.57 1.28 3.20
CA LEU A 56 -8.96 2.35 4.13
C LEU A 56 -10.31 2.04 4.80
N VAL A 57 -11.31 1.64 4.01
CA VAL A 57 -12.62 1.20 4.53
C VAL A 57 -12.46 0.02 5.50
N ARG A 58 -11.65 -0.98 5.14
CA ARG A 58 -11.39 -2.16 6.00
C ARG A 58 -10.70 -1.80 7.31
N VAL A 59 -9.75 -0.89 7.29
CA VAL A 59 -9.07 -0.37 8.48
C VAL A 59 -10.07 0.37 9.37
N LEU A 60 -10.91 1.24 8.81
CA LEU A 60 -11.94 1.97 9.58
C LEU A 60 -12.89 1.02 10.32
N PHE A 61 -13.36 -0.05 9.66
CA PHE A 61 -14.20 -1.06 10.32
C PHE A 61 -13.45 -1.86 11.39
N THR A 62 -12.15 -2.09 11.21
CA THR A 62 -11.32 -2.85 12.16
C THR A 62 -10.97 -2.02 13.39
N VAL A 63 -10.53 -0.77 13.18
CA VAL A 63 -10.12 0.17 14.24
C VAL A 63 -11.31 0.61 15.09
N LYS A 64 -12.54 0.61 14.56
CA LYS A 64 -13.75 0.87 15.36
C LYS A 64 -13.89 -0.06 16.57
N HIS A 65 -13.26 -1.23 16.54
CA HIS A 65 -13.28 -2.20 17.65
C HIS A 65 -12.06 -2.13 18.57
N PHE A 66 -11.11 -1.22 18.33
CA PHE A 66 -9.87 -1.11 19.10
C PHE A 66 -10.07 -0.29 20.37
N THR A 67 -9.30 -0.61 21.40
CA THR A 67 -9.16 0.27 22.57
C THR A 67 -8.21 1.43 22.25
N PHE A 68 -8.30 2.52 23.03
CA PHE A 68 -7.43 3.68 22.85
C PHE A 68 -5.93 3.31 22.92
N GLU A 69 -5.56 2.35 23.76
CA GLU A 69 -4.19 1.85 23.88
C GLU A 69 -3.71 1.14 22.61
N GLU A 70 -4.58 0.36 21.96
CA GLU A 70 -4.27 -0.31 20.70
C GLU A 70 -4.08 0.70 19.57
N VAL A 71 -4.92 1.73 19.50
CA VAL A 71 -4.77 2.82 18.52
C VAL A 71 -3.45 3.56 18.75
N LYS A 72 -3.11 3.88 20.00
CA LYS A 72 -1.83 4.51 20.35
C LYS A 72 -0.64 3.64 19.90
N LYS A 73 -0.70 2.33 20.12
CA LYS A 73 0.36 1.39 19.71
C LYS A 73 0.56 1.38 18.19
N GLU A 74 -0.53 1.36 17.42
CA GLU A 74 -0.44 1.40 15.96
C GLU A 74 0.00 2.78 15.45
N GLY A 75 -0.40 3.87 16.10
CA GLY A 75 0.10 5.22 15.79
C GLY A 75 1.61 5.37 16.01
N VAL A 76 2.16 4.75 17.07
CA VAL A 76 3.61 4.72 17.30
C VAL A 76 4.34 3.91 16.23
N LYS A 77 3.79 2.76 15.80
CA LYS A 77 4.35 1.99 14.68
C LYS A 77 4.34 2.79 13.38
N PHE A 78 3.23 3.46 13.07
CA PHE A 78 3.14 4.34 11.91
C PHE A 78 4.23 5.40 11.93
N LEU A 79 4.44 6.06 13.07
CA LEU A 79 5.48 7.07 13.21
C LEU A 79 6.89 6.49 13.03
N MET A 80 7.16 5.30 13.59
CA MET A 80 8.44 4.60 13.40
C MET A 80 8.69 4.27 11.92
N PHE A 81 7.70 3.74 11.20
CA PHE A 81 7.83 3.48 9.77
C PHE A 81 7.99 4.76 8.96
N PHE A 82 7.25 5.81 9.29
CA PHE A 82 7.34 7.10 8.60
C PHE A 82 8.75 7.70 8.72
N ILE A 83 9.29 7.77 9.94
CA ILE A 83 10.64 8.28 10.17
C ILE A 83 11.67 7.38 9.48
N GLY A 84 11.52 6.05 9.57
CA GLY A 84 12.43 5.10 8.93
C GLY A 84 12.49 5.25 7.41
N ILE A 85 11.33 5.40 6.75
CA ILE A 85 11.25 5.59 5.30
C ILE A 85 11.75 6.96 4.89
N MET A 86 11.48 8.00 5.69
CA MET A 86 12.00 9.34 5.44
C MET A 86 13.54 9.33 5.50
N MET A 87 14.13 8.69 6.51
CA MET A 87 15.58 8.51 6.62
C MET A 87 16.14 7.72 5.45
N LEU A 88 15.46 6.65 5.02
CA LEU A 88 15.88 5.87 3.84
C LEU A 88 15.87 6.72 2.56
N ASN A 89 14.87 7.58 2.38
CA ASN A 89 14.82 8.53 1.27
C ASN A 89 15.97 9.54 1.32
N PHE A 90 16.30 10.07 2.50
CA PHE A 90 17.46 10.97 2.68
C PHE A 90 18.79 10.28 2.38
N VAL A 91 18.99 9.05 2.87
CA VAL A 91 20.19 8.27 2.58
C VAL A 91 20.28 7.94 1.08
N GLY A 92 19.15 7.62 0.45
CA GLY A 92 19.06 7.41 -1.00
C GLY A 92 19.49 8.63 -1.79
N ASP A 93 19.03 9.83 -1.39
CA ASP A 93 19.43 11.10 -1.99
C ASP A 93 20.92 11.39 -1.82
N PHE A 94 21.46 11.10 -0.63
CA PHE A 94 22.87 11.30 -0.33
C PHE A 94 23.78 10.40 -1.18
N LEU A 95 23.40 9.13 -1.37
CA LEU A 95 24.19 8.16 -2.15
C LEU A 95 24.00 8.32 -3.66
N LEU A 96 22.79 8.71 -4.09
CA LEU A 96 22.41 8.90 -5.48
C LEU A 96 21.78 10.29 -5.61
N PRO A 97 22.57 11.37 -5.71
CA PRO A 97 22.05 12.73 -5.77
C PRO A 97 21.16 12.89 -7.00
N LEU A 98 19.86 12.71 -6.78
CA LEU A 98 18.82 12.80 -7.79
C LEU A 98 18.43 14.28 -7.86
N PRO A 99 18.57 14.94 -9.03
CA PRO A 99 18.47 16.39 -9.15
C PRO A 99 17.08 16.99 -8.82
N ASP A 100 16.10 16.17 -8.44
CA ASP A 100 14.70 16.57 -8.31
C ASP A 100 13.99 15.98 -7.06
N LEU A 101 14.76 15.48 -6.08
CA LEU A 101 14.23 14.88 -4.86
C LEU A 101 13.92 15.96 -3.80
N LYS A 102 12.88 16.76 -4.06
CA LYS A 102 12.41 17.79 -3.11
C LYS A 102 11.68 17.15 -1.92
N LEU A 103 11.77 17.79 -0.74
CA LEU A 103 11.02 17.40 0.46
C LEU A 103 9.51 17.26 0.20
N SER A 104 8.96 18.10 -0.70
CA SER A 104 7.56 18.06 -1.13
C SER A 104 7.16 16.76 -1.85
N LYS A 105 8.12 16.04 -2.44
CA LYS A 105 7.90 14.71 -3.06
C LYS A 105 8.19 13.57 -2.09
N MET A 106 9.17 13.75 -1.18
CA MET A 106 9.53 12.75 -0.17
C MET A 106 8.46 12.58 0.92
N LEU A 107 7.81 13.67 1.34
CA LEU A 107 6.82 13.65 2.40
C LEU A 107 5.59 12.79 2.04
N PRO A 108 4.89 13.03 0.90
CA PRO A 108 3.72 12.24 0.52
C PRO A 108 4.06 10.77 0.29
N SER A 109 5.23 10.46 -0.31
CA SER A 109 5.64 9.08 -0.56
C SER A 109 5.92 8.34 0.75
N SER A 110 6.70 8.93 1.65
CA SER A 110 7.01 8.35 2.97
C SER A 110 5.74 8.14 3.79
N LEU A 111 4.82 9.11 3.75
CA LEU A 111 3.55 9.04 4.45
C LEU A 111 2.65 7.95 3.88
N GLY A 112 2.56 7.85 2.54
CA GLY A 112 1.81 6.80 1.86
C GLY A 112 2.33 5.40 2.17
N PHE A 113 3.65 5.19 2.15
CA PHE A 113 4.23 3.88 2.49
C PHE A 113 4.03 3.53 3.96
N ALA A 114 4.31 4.45 4.89
CA ALA A 114 4.12 4.20 6.31
C ALA A 114 2.64 3.91 6.65
N PHE A 115 1.73 4.64 6.01
CA PHE A 115 0.29 4.43 6.15
C PHE A 115 -0.11 3.05 5.61
N GLY A 116 0.37 2.71 4.41
CA GLY A 116 0.12 1.43 3.76
C GLY A 116 0.59 0.25 4.61
N ILE A 117 1.83 0.29 5.10
CA ILE A 117 2.40 -0.77 5.96
C ILE A 117 1.60 -0.94 7.24
N THR A 118 1.30 0.17 7.93
CA THR A 118 0.54 0.13 9.20
C THR A 118 -0.88 -0.38 8.99
N CYS A 119 -1.55 0.08 7.93
CA CYS A 119 -2.90 -0.37 7.57
C CYS A 119 -2.92 -1.86 7.21
N PHE A 120 -1.91 -2.32 6.47
CA PHE A 120 -1.77 -3.73 6.12
C PHE A 120 -1.53 -4.58 7.37
N ASP A 121 -0.69 -4.13 8.31
CA ASP A 121 -0.50 -4.80 9.59
C ASP A 121 -1.82 -4.86 10.39
N ILE A 122 -2.59 -3.77 10.46
CA ILE A 122 -3.90 -3.77 11.14
C ILE A 122 -4.88 -4.78 10.53
N VAL A 123 -4.97 -4.84 9.20
CA VAL A 123 -5.91 -5.73 8.50
C VAL A 123 -5.47 -7.19 8.56
N LEU A 124 -4.16 -7.46 8.51
CA LEU A 124 -3.60 -8.81 8.46
C LEU A 124 -3.36 -9.41 9.85
N SER A 125 -3.03 -8.57 10.84
CA SER A 125 -2.66 -8.99 12.18
C SER A 125 -3.79 -9.81 12.81
N LYS A 126 -3.48 -11.08 13.10
CA LYS A 126 -4.30 -11.95 13.94
C LYS A 126 -4.20 -11.48 15.40
N ARG A 127 -4.61 -10.25 15.72
CA ARG A 127 -5.05 -9.96 17.09
C ARG A 127 -6.43 -10.58 17.28
N THR A 128 -6.40 -11.90 17.37
CA THR A 128 -7.32 -12.73 18.12
C THR A 128 -7.58 -11.99 19.43
N LYS A 129 -8.84 -11.60 19.65
CA LYS A 129 -9.36 -11.56 21.01
C LYS A 129 -9.17 -12.94 21.62
#